data_AF-A0A3C1PRU4-F1
#
_entry.id   AF-A0A3C1PRU4-F1
#
_cell.length_a   1.000
_cell.length_b   1.000
_cell.length_c   1.000
_cell.angle_alpha   90.00
_cell.angle_beta   90.00
_cell.angle_gamma   90.00
#
_symmetry.space_group_name_H-M   'P 1'
#
loop_
_entity.id
_entity.type
_entity.pdbx_description
1 polymer ?
#
loop_
_entity_poly.entity_id
_entity_poly.type
_entity_poly.pdbx_seq_one_letter_code
_entity_poly.pdbx_strand_id
1 'polypeptide(L)'
;MTTERVKDLLQQHDKQYSTLHKLLQRSDNQRAWTAEFRAVLEGPMRYEVEVTDIRGPNVYLLCRSAAAATRLRFMADDVISKLQPLASFAETKELKLRIARLSTET
;
A
#
# COMPACT_ATOMS: atom_id res chain seq x y z
N MET A 1 -16.75 8.25 14.18
CA MET A 1 -18.23 8.17 14.18
C MET A 1 -18.89 8.23 12.80
N THR A 2 -18.28 8.79 11.74
CA THR A 2 -18.90 8.84 10.39
C THR A 2 -18.67 7.57 9.55
N THR A 3 -17.52 6.90 9.71
CA THR A 3 -17.17 5.68 8.96
C THR A 3 -17.98 4.45 9.37
N GLU A 4 -18.40 4.38 10.63
CA GLU A 4 -19.22 3.26 11.16
C GLU A 4 -20.63 3.27 10.56
N ARG A 5 -21.28 4.43 10.48
CA ARG A 5 -22.58 4.58 9.80
C ARG A 5 -22.53 4.18 8.32
N VAL A 6 -21.42 4.46 7.64
CA VAL A 6 -21.23 4.05 6.25
C VAL A 6 -21.05 2.54 6.14
N LYS A 7 -20.37 1.90 7.10
CA LYS A 7 -20.24 0.44 7.15
C LYS A 7 -21.58 -0.24 7.38
N ASP A 8 -22.40 0.28 8.30
CA ASP A 8 -23.72 -0.26 8.61
C ASP A 8 -24.68 -0.18 7.42
N LEU A 9 -24.70 0.95 6.71
CA LEU A 9 -25.51 1.12 5.50
C LEU A 9 -25.10 0.18 4.35
N LEU A 10 -23.81 -0.18 4.27
CA LEU A 10 -23.30 -1.09 3.25
C LEU A 10 -23.58 -2.57 3.58
N GLN A 11 -23.74 -2.93 4.86
CA GLN A 11 -24.11 -4.28 5.28
C GLN A 11 -25.56 -4.62 4.96
N GLN A 12 -26.46 -3.64 4.88
CA GLN A 12 -27.88 -3.88 4.58
C GLN A 12 -28.18 -4.21 3.11
N HIS A 13 -27.25 -3.97 2.18
CA HIS A 13 -27.40 -4.28 0.75
C HIS A 13 -26.81 -5.65 0.41
N ASP A 14 -27.39 -6.69 1.02
CA ASP A 14 -27.11 -8.10 0.74
C ASP A 14 -27.48 -8.46 -0.71
N LYS A 15 -26.47 -8.52 -1.59
CA LYS A 15 -26.24 -9.58 -2.61
C LYS A 15 -25.20 -9.22 -3.67
N GLN A 16 -24.76 -7.97 -3.76
CA GLN A 16 -23.67 -7.58 -4.65
C GLN A 16 -22.80 -6.54 -3.95
N TYR A 17 -21.54 -6.90 -3.65
CA TYR A 17 -20.56 -5.96 -3.11
C TYR A 17 -20.53 -4.68 -3.96
N SER A 18 -21.12 -3.61 -3.43
CA SER A 18 -21.23 -2.34 -4.15
C SER A 18 -19.84 -1.83 -4.50
N THR A 19 -19.70 -1.17 -5.65
CA THR A 19 -18.41 -0.61 -6.10
C THR A 19 -17.78 0.27 -5.02
N LEU A 20 -18.59 1.01 -4.27
CA LEU A 20 -18.16 1.81 -3.13
C LEU A 20 -17.61 0.97 -1.98
N HIS A 21 -18.25 -0.14 -1.62
CA HIS A 21 -17.74 -1.05 -0.60
C HIS A 21 -16.35 -1.60 -0.98
N LYS A 22 -16.18 -2.02 -2.24
CA LYS A 22 -14.88 -2.49 -2.75
C LYS A 22 -13.81 -1.39 -2.69
N LEU A 23 -14.18 -0.14 -3.00
CA LEU A 23 -13.28 1.01 -2.90
C LEU A 23 -12.87 1.30 -1.46
N LEU A 24 -13.81 1.24 -0.51
CA LEU A 24 -13.52 1.43 0.91
C LEU A 24 -12.60 0.33 1.44
N GLN A 25 -12.92 -0.93 1.15
CA GLN A 25 -12.07 -2.06 1.53
C GLN A 25 -10.66 -1.92 0.95
N ARG A 26 -10.54 -1.52 -0.32
CA ARG A 26 -9.24 -1.25 -0.94
C ARG A 26 -8.48 -0.12 -0.25
N SER A 27 -9.17 0.95 0.15
CA SER A 27 -8.55 2.05 0.89
C SER A 27 -8.05 1.62 2.27
N ASP A 28 -8.84 0.84 3.00
CA ASP A 28 -8.47 0.30 4.32
C ASP A 28 -7.26 -0.63 4.19
N ASN A 29 -7.24 -1.51 3.18
CA ASN A 29 -6.11 -2.39 2.90
C ASN A 29 -4.84 -1.59 2.56
N GLN A 30 -4.93 -0.59 1.67
CA GLN A 30 -3.78 0.25 1.31
C GLN A 30 -3.20 0.95 2.53
N ARG A 31 -4.04 1.44 3.46
CA ARG A 31 -3.57 2.06 4.70
C ARG A 31 -2.85 1.06 5.60
N ALA A 32 -3.43 -0.12 5.81
CA ALA A 32 -2.84 -1.18 6.62
C ALA A 32 -1.49 -1.65 6.05
N TRP A 33 -1.46 -2.01 4.77
CA TRP A 33 -0.24 -2.43 4.08
C TRP A 33 0.83 -1.33 4.08
N THR A 34 0.44 -0.07 3.89
CA THR A 34 1.39 1.05 3.96
C THR A 34 1.97 1.20 5.36
N ALA A 35 1.17 1.04 6.42
CA ALA A 35 1.65 1.10 7.79
C ALA A 35 2.65 -0.04 8.09
N GLU A 36 2.29 -1.26 7.73
CA GLU A 36 3.16 -2.44 7.85
C GLU A 36 4.48 -2.27 7.07
N PHE A 37 4.39 -1.85 5.81
CA PHE A 37 5.58 -1.62 4.97
C PHE A 37 6.47 -0.51 5.53
N ARG A 38 5.88 0.56 6.09
CA ARG A 38 6.65 1.65 6.70
C ARG A 38 7.33 1.24 8.01
N ALA A 39 6.80 0.24 8.71
CA ALA A 39 7.37 -0.25 9.96
C ALA A 39 8.73 -0.94 9.74
N VAL A 40 8.96 -1.53 8.57
CA VAL A 40 10.25 -2.17 8.22
C VAL A 40 11.28 -1.20 7.64
N LEU A 41 10.86 0.03 7.29
CA LEU A 41 11.73 1.06 6.73
C LEU A 41 12.31 1.96 7.82
N GLU A 42 13.58 2.33 7.65
CA GLU A 42 14.29 3.20 8.57
C GLU A 42 14.31 4.67 8.09
N GLY A 43 14.47 5.58 9.05
CA GLY A 43 14.75 7.00 8.76
C GLY A 43 13.59 7.74 8.08
N PRO A 44 13.88 8.80 7.30
CA PRO A 44 12.86 9.64 6.66
C PRO A 44 12.16 8.96 5.46
N MET A 45 12.73 7.86 4.96
CA MET A 45 12.27 7.16 3.76
C MET A 45 10.86 6.58 3.90
N ARG A 46 10.45 6.23 5.13
CA ARG A 46 9.08 5.78 5.45
C ARG A 46 7.99 6.75 4.96
N TYR A 47 8.28 8.05 4.87
CA TYR A 47 7.29 9.05 4.43
C TYR A 47 7.28 9.26 2.92
N GLU A 48 8.21 8.64 2.18
CA GLU A 48 8.32 8.80 0.73
C GLU A 48 7.67 7.65 -0.05
N VAL A 49 7.05 6.68 0.65
CA VAL A 49 6.55 5.44 0.03
C VAL A 49 5.15 5.10 0.52
N GLU A 50 4.31 4.62 -0.39
CA GLU A 50 2.96 4.12 -0.14
C GLU A 50 2.73 2.81 -0.89
N VAL A 51 2.07 1.83 -0.23
CA VAL A 51 1.67 0.58 -0.88
C VAL A 51 0.32 0.81 -1.57
N THR A 52 0.32 0.64 -2.89
CA THR A 52 -0.88 0.82 -3.72
C THR A 52 -1.64 -0.48 -3.96
N ASP A 53 -0.93 -1.60 -3.96
CA ASP A 53 -1.52 -2.91 -4.18
C ASP A 53 -0.55 -4.04 -3.80
N ILE A 54 -1.11 -5.22 -3.53
CA ILE A 54 -0.36 -6.48 -3.39
C ILE A 54 -1.05 -7.50 -4.29
N ARG A 55 -0.32 -8.12 -5.23
CA ARG A 55 -0.87 -9.12 -6.15
C ARG A 55 0.08 -10.31 -6.28
N GLY A 56 -0.29 -11.41 -5.64
CA GLY A 56 0.57 -12.59 -5.54
C GLY A 56 1.94 -12.19 -5.02
N PRO A 57 3.04 -12.46 -5.75
CA PRO A 57 4.38 -12.17 -5.26
C PRO A 57 4.82 -10.70 -5.41
N ASN A 58 3.97 -9.83 -5.96
CA ASN A 58 4.33 -8.46 -6.30
C ASN A 58 3.71 -7.44 -5.35
N VAL A 59 4.54 -6.59 -4.76
CA VAL A 59 4.11 -5.41 -3.99
C VAL A 59 4.28 -4.17 -4.85
N TYR A 60 3.19 -3.44 -5.08
CA TYR A 60 3.19 -2.24 -5.91
C TYR A 60 3.30 -1.00 -5.04
N LEU A 61 4.40 -0.26 -5.22
CA LEU A 61 4.76 0.89 -4.41
C LEU A 61 4.68 2.18 -5.24
N LEU A 62 4.12 3.21 -4.63
CA LEU A 62 4.20 4.59 -5.10
C LEU A 62 5.25 5.33 -4.29
N CYS A 63 6.28 5.82 -4.97
CA CYS A 63 7.37 6.60 -4.41
C CYS A 63 7.15 8.08 -4.70
N ARG A 64 7.34 8.96 -3.72
CA ARG A 64 7.20 10.41 -3.88
C ARG A 64 8.28 11.04 -4.77
N SER A 65 9.44 10.40 -4.88
CA SER A 65 10.56 10.91 -5.66
C SER A 65 11.32 9.79 -6.37
N ALA A 66 12.06 10.15 -7.41
CA ALA A 66 12.99 9.23 -8.07
C ALA A 66 14.10 8.75 -7.12
N ALA A 67 14.57 9.63 -6.24
CA ALA A 67 15.58 9.29 -5.22
C ALA A 67 15.08 8.19 -4.28
N ALA A 68 13.83 8.29 -3.81
CA ALA A 68 13.20 7.26 -2.97
C ALA A 68 13.12 5.91 -3.71
N ALA A 69 12.68 5.93 -4.96
CA ALA A 69 12.58 4.72 -5.78
C ALA A 69 13.95 4.07 -6.01
N THR A 70 14.97 4.86 -6.28
CA THR A 70 16.34 4.37 -6.45
C THR A 70 16.88 3.74 -5.16
N ARG A 71 16.72 4.41 -4.01
CA ARG A 71 17.10 3.85 -2.71
C ARG A 71 16.40 2.52 -2.44
N LEU A 72 15.08 2.45 -2.67
CA LEU A 72 14.32 1.20 -2.49
C LEU A 72 14.83 0.07 -3.36
N ARG A 73 15.22 0.34 -4.60
CA ARG A 73 15.79 -0.70 -5.49
C ARG A 73 17.07 -1.30 -4.93
N PHE A 74 17.93 -0.47 -4.35
CA PHE A 74 19.19 -0.95 -3.78
C PHE A 74 18.99 -1.78 -2.51
N MET A 75 17.96 -1.50 -1.72
CA MET A 75 17.63 -2.24 -0.50
C MET A 75 16.50 -3.26 -0.68
N ALA A 76 16.15 -3.61 -1.93
CA ALA A 76 14.94 -4.39 -2.21
C ALA A 76 14.96 -5.75 -1.51
N ASP A 77 16.08 -6.47 -1.59
CA ASP A 77 16.21 -7.81 -0.99
C ASP A 77 16.13 -7.76 0.54
N ASP A 78 16.80 -6.79 1.16
CA ASP A 78 16.74 -6.55 2.60
C ASP A 78 15.31 -6.25 3.06
N VAL A 79 14.61 -5.37 2.34
CA VAL A 79 13.22 -5.00 2.64
C VAL A 79 12.29 -6.20 2.46
N ILE A 80 12.45 -6.98 1.38
CA ILE A 80 11.63 -8.18 1.14
C ILE A 80 11.83 -9.18 2.30
N SER A 81 13.07 -9.41 2.73
CA SER A 81 13.35 -10.32 3.86
C SER A 81 12.68 -9.88 5.16
N LYS A 82 12.63 -8.57 5.42
CA LYS A 82 11.94 -8.00 6.60
C LYS A 82 10.42 -8.04 6.49
N LEU A 83 9.86 -8.06 5.27
CA LEU A 83 8.42 -8.09 5.02
C LEU A 83 7.82 -9.49 5.10
N GLN A 84 8.55 -10.52 4.66
CA GLN A 84 8.04 -11.91 4.63
C GLN A 84 7.46 -12.45 5.95
N PRO A 85 7.95 -12.04 7.14
CA PRO A 85 7.31 -12.41 8.41
C PRO A 85 5.89 -11.83 8.61
N LEU A 86 5.52 -10.78 7.88
CA LEU A 86 4.21 -10.15 7.97
C LEU A 86 3.21 -10.88 7.08
N ALA A 87 2.04 -11.23 7.63
CA ALA A 87 1.03 -12.03 6.93
C ALA A 87 0.61 -11.44 5.57
N SER A 88 0.48 -10.12 5.48
CA SER A 88 0.13 -9.42 4.23
C SER A 88 1.18 -9.56 3.12
N PHE A 89 2.43 -9.87 3.49
CA PHE A 89 3.59 -9.85 2.59
C PHE A 89 4.31 -11.20 2.50
N ALA A 90 3.76 -12.27 3.09
CA ALA A 90 4.42 -13.57 3.20
C ALA A 90 4.91 -14.14 1.86
N GLU A 91 4.16 -13.90 0.77
CA GLU A 91 4.51 -14.39 -0.57
C GLU A 91 5.35 -13.39 -1.40
N THR A 92 5.75 -12.26 -0.83
CA THR A 92 6.44 -11.19 -1.56
C THR A 92 7.78 -11.67 -2.09
N LYS A 93 7.99 -11.47 -3.40
CA LYS A 93 9.26 -11.72 -4.11
C LYS A 93 9.79 -10.51 -4.84
N GLU A 94 8.92 -9.54 -5.17
CA GLU A 94 9.34 -8.39 -5.97
C GLU A 94 8.62 -7.09 -5.57
N LEU A 95 9.39 -5.99 -5.55
CA LEU A 95 8.88 -4.63 -5.34
C LEU A 95 8.74 -3.92 -6.68
N LYS A 96 7.50 -3.62 -7.09
CA LYS A 96 7.18 -2.89 -8.31
C LYS A 96 7.02 -1.40 -8.00
N LEU A 97 8.01 -0.61 -8.36
CA LEU A 97 8.07 0.82 -8.01
C LEU A 97 7.52 1.72 -9.12
N ARG A 98 6.67 2.67 -8.74
CA ARG A 98 6.24 3.79 -9.58
C ARG A 98 6.57 5.11 -8.89
N ILE A 99 6.93 6.13 -9.66
CA ILE A 99 7.19 7.47 -9.13
C ILE A 99 5.89 8.29 -9.29
N ALA A 100 5.47 8.96 -8.23
CA ALA A 100 4.36 9.91 -8.28
C ALA A 100 4.75 11.03 -9.26
N ARG A 101 3.93 11.23 -10.29
CA ARG A 101 4.09 12.40 -11.14
C ARG A 101 3.74 13.61 -10.27
N LEU A 102 4.66 14.57 -10.11
CA LEU A 102 4.24 15.90 -9.71
C LEU A 102 3.30 16.38 -10.82
N SER A 103 2.02 16.55 -10.49
CA SER A 103 1.16 17.39 -11.31
C SER A 103 1.76 18.79 -11.22
N THR A 104 2.52 19.18 -12.25
CA THR A 104 2.86 20.58 -12.48
C THR A 104 1.58 21.25 -12.94
N GLU A 105 0.71 21.59 -12.00
CA GLU A 105 -0.33 22.59 -12.24
C GLU A 105 0.39 23.93 -12.35
N THR A 106 0.58 24.37 -13.60
CA THR A 106 0.92 25.75 -13.98
C THR A 106 -0.35 26.51 -14.31
#